data_AF-A0A8J3BHY4-F1
#
_entry.id   AF-A0A8J3BHY4-F1
#
_cell.length_a   1.000
_cell.length_b   1.000
_cell.length_c   1.000
_cell.angle_alpha   90.00
_cell.angle_beta   90.00
_cell.angle_gamma   90.00
#
_symmetry.space_group_name_H-M   'P 1'
#
loop_
_entity.id
_entity.type
_entity.pdbx_description
1 polymer ?
#
loop_
_entity_poly.entity_id
_entity_poly.type
_entity_poly.pdbx_seq_one_letter_code
_entity_poly.pdbx_strand_id
1 'polypeptide(L)'
;MRNLIFSLVILCTINNFSQVKHEDGSYKEYYKTGQLKTEGFYKNSNKFSVWKDYYDSGQLKKIYTFDNFGQSTGVQETYSKEGNLVSERKPAKNGGLIFKHFYDTGNLHVVHALIPSENKKYFIKDGGYKEYYENGVLKIESFYIVNKLSGLWKNFYDTGEKEWDVQYVNDVKQGFYKRFYKNGQLMLEGTCSEGLKSGEEKQYDSIGNLVNTLNFKKGKLKKTKNTIVFEQTEIPDGDIEKVPVYPGCEDLLTNQERKQCMSDEISRFVAEKFDTSIAGFLGLTGRQRILVIFKIDKTGQVIDVRSRAPYRELEAEAVRVITTLPKMKPGMQYGKTVTVPYSLPIIFSVTAKAKKPITSYNPNSVNKKY
;
A
#
# COMPACT_ATOMS: atom_id res chain seq x y z
N MET A 1 93.37 -18.70 -4.67
CA MET A 1 92.75 -17.35 -4.54
C MET A 1 91.32 -17.58 -4.04
N ARG A 2 90.87 -17.03 -2.90
CA ARG A 2 90.43 -15.61 -2.67
C ARG A 2 89.37 -15.19 -3.70
N ASN A 3 88.19 -14.60 -3.42
CA ASN A 3 87.49 -14.05 -2.23
C ASN A 3 85.95 -14.27 -2.49
N LEU A 4 84.93 -14.07 -1.62
CA LEU A 4 84.80 -13.70 -0.19
C LEU A 4 83.46 -14.26 0.39
N ILE A 5 83.20 -13.94 1.67
CA ILE A 5 81.96 -14.03 2.47
C ILE A 5 80.88 -13.02 2.03
N PHE A 6 79.58 -13.34 2.15
CA PHE A 6 78.61 -12.47 2.85
C PHE A 6 77.43 -13.25 3.45
N SER A 7 77.34 -13.22 4.78
CA SER A 7 76.22 -13.77 5.54
C SER A 7 75.02 -12.81 5.53
N LEU A 8 73.80 -13.34 5.38
CA LEU A 8 72.59 -12.62 5.77
C LEU A 8 71.66 -13.55 6.55
N VAL A 9 71.90 -13.63 7.86
CA VAL A 9 71.02 -14.33 8.80
C VAL A 9 69.80 -13.43 9.05
N ILE A 10 68.72 -13.63 8.30
CA ILE A 10 67.42 -13.05 8.64
C ILE A 10 66.78 -13.94 9.70
N LEU A 11 67.00 -13.59 10.97
CA LEU A 11 66.25 -14.13 12.09
C LEU A 11 64.80 -13.60 12.00
N CYS A 12 63.95 -14.28 11.24
CA CYS A 12 62.52 -13.97 11.23
C CYS A 12 61.91 -14.56 12.52
N THR A 13 61.80 -13.74 13.55
CA THR A 13 61.14 -14.12 14.80
C THR A 13 59.66 -14.36 14.54
N ILE A 14 59.29 -15.64 14.45
CA ILE A 14 57.90 -16.06 14.44
C ILE A 14 57.30 -15.64 15.79
N ASN A 15 56.53 -14.54 15.77
CA ASN A 15 55.65 -14.18 16.86
C ASN A 15 54.57 -15.27 16.98
N ASN A 16 54.88 -16.31 17.76
CA ASN A 16 53.92 -17.29 18.21
C ASN A 16 52.89 -16.58 19.08
N PHE A 17 51.82 -16.10 18.44
CA PHE A 17 50.62 -15.64 19.12
C PHE A 17 49.97 -16.86 19.77
N SER A 18 50.41 -17.17 20.98
CA SER A 18 49.95 -18.33 21.75
C SER A 18 48.45 -18.22 21.94
N GLN A 19 47.68 -19.02 21.20
CA GLN A 19 46.26 -19.20 21.47
C GLN A 19 46.14 -19.81 22.87
N VAL A 20 45.44 -19.11 23.76
CA VAL A 20 45.16 -19.61 25.11
C VAL A 20 44.42 -20.93 24.96
N LYS A 21 45.08 -22.03 25.31
CA LYS A 21 44.45 -23.35 25.33
C LYS A 21 43.45 -23.41 26.48
N HIS A 22 42.21 -23.74 26.16
CA HIS A 22 41.20 -24.09 27.13
C HIS A 22 41.07 -25.61 27.19
N GLU A 23 41.00 -26.15 28.40
CA GLU A 23 40.68 -27.55 28.64
C GLU A 23 39.21 -27.83 28.29
N ASP A 24 38.89 -29.11 28.07
CA ASP A 24 37.53 -29.54 27.76
C ASP A 24 36.66 -29.47 29.01
N GLY A 25 35.53 -28.75 28.92
CA GLY A 25 34.65 -28.56 30.07
C GLY A 25 33.81 -27.29 30.04
N SER A 26 33.07 -27.08 31.13
CA SER A 26 32.29 -25.87 31.36
C SER A 26 33.18 -24.67 31.62
N TYR A 27 32.90 -23.56 30.95
CA TYR A 27 33.58 -22.28 31.13
C TYR A 27 32.61 -21.22 31.65
N LYS A 28 33.11 -20.38 32.57
CA LYS A 28 32.41 -19.20 33.09
C LYS A 28 33.38 -18.04 33.21
N GLU A 29 32.98 -16.88 32.69
CA GLU A 29 33.65 -15.60 32.92
C GLU A 29 32.74 -14.70 33.75
N TYR A 30 33.32 -13.84 34.58
CA TYR A 30 32.57 -12.92 35.46
C TYR A 30 33.01 -11.47 35.20
N TYR A 31 32.10 -10.54 35.42
CA TYR A 31 32.40 -9.11 35.48
C TYR A 31 33.26 -8.78 36.72
N LYS A 32 33.89 -7.60 36.73
CA LYS A 32 34.59 -7.08 37.92
C LYS A 32 33.69 -6.96 39.16
N THR A 33 32.37 -6.91 38.97
CA THR A 33 31.34 -6.92 40.01
C THR A 33 31.04 -8.31 40.58
N GLY A 34 31.66 -9.37 40.06
CA GLY A 34 31.40 -10.76 40.43
C GLY A 34 30.19 -11.40 39.74
N GLN A 35 29.39 -10.64 38.99
CA GLN A 35 28.26 -11.19 38.23
C GLN A 35 28.72 -12.00 37.01
N LEU A 36 27.96 -13.05 36.65
CA LEU A 36 28.26 -13.88 35.48
C LEU A 36 28.20 -13.03 34.20
N LYS A 37 29.22 -13.15 33.35
CA LYS A 37 29.39 -12.38 32.11
C LYS A 37 29.16 -13.23 30.87
N THR A 38 29.73 -14.44 30.84
CA THR A 38 29.48 -15.43 29.79
C THR A 38 29.65 -16.84 30.35
N GLU A 39 28.90 -17.81 29.83
CA GLU A 39 29.08 -19.22 30.11
C GLU A 39 28.93 -20.07 28.84
N GLY A 40 29.56 -21.24 28.84
CA GLY A 40 29.46 -22.21 27.75
C GLY A 40 30.34 -23.43 27.98
N PHE A 41 30.70 -24.11 26.90
CA PHE A 41 31.54 -25.31 26.94
C PHE A 41 32.69 -25.18 25.92
N TYR A 42 33.88 -25.63 26.30
CA TYR A 42 35.02 -25.83 25.39
C TYR A 42 35.23 -27.31 25.09
N LYS A 43 35.58 -27.62 23.85
CA LYS A 43 35.93 -28.95 23.38
C LYS A 43 37.10 -28.86 22.40
N ASN A 44 38.18 -29.60 22.63
CA ASN A 44 39.47 -29.46 21.94
C ASN A 44 39.93 -27.98 21.86
N SER A 45 39.84 -27.26 22.98
CA SER A 45 40.08 -25.79 23.07
C SER A 45 39.19 -24.89 22.19
N ASN A 46 38.21 -25.41 21.47
CA ASN A 46 37.25 -24.66 20.67
C ASN A 46 35.92 -24.47 21.41
N LYS A 47 35.23 -23.34 21.18
CA LYS A 47 33.86 -23.15 21.72
C LYS A 47 32.93 -24.21 21.12
N PHE A 48 32.15 -24.89 21.95
CA PHE A 48 31.22 -25.94 21.50
C PHE A 48 29.81 -25.72 22.08
N SER A 49 28.80 -26.14 21.33
CA SER A 49 27.38 -26.11 21.73
C SER A 49 26.90 -24.70 22.08
N VAL A 50 25.93 -24.58 22.98
CA VAL A 50 25.29 -23.34 23.40
C VAL A 50 26.22 -22.52 24.30
N TRP A 51 26.40 -21.26 23.93
CA TRP A 51 27.04 -20.22 24.71
C TRP A 51 26.04 -19.12 25.04
N LYS A 52 26.18 -18.53 26.22
CA LYS A 52 25.33 -17.44 26.70
C LYS A 52 26.19 -16.27 27.18
N ASP A 53 25.82 -15.06 26.78
CA ASP A 53 26.34 -13.84 27.38
C ASP A 53 25.24 -13.18 28.21
N TYR A 54 25.65 -12.49 29.27
CA TYR A 54 24.78 -11.80 30.21
C TYR A 54 25.11 -10.29 30.24
N TYR A 55 24.17 -9.49 30.76
CA TYR A 55 24.41 -8.09 31.12
C TYR A 55 25.09 -8.00 32.50
N ASP A 56 25.62 -6.82 32.83
CA ASP A 56 26.14 -6.45 34.15
C ASP A 56 25.06 -6.32 35.24
N SER A 57 23.79 -6.51 34.86
CA SER A 57 22.63 -6.72 35.74
C SER A 57 22.31 -8.21 35.99
N GLY A 58 23.04 -9.14 35.35
CA GLY A 58 22.82 -10.58 35.43
C GLY A 58 21.73 -11.11 34.50
N GLN A 59 21.00 -10.23 33.81
CA GLN A 59 20.01 -10.66 32.81
C GLN A 59 20.68 -11.27 31.58
N LEU A 60 20.01 -12.24 30.95
CA LEU A 60 20.47 -12.85 29.72
C LEU A 60 20.52 -11.80 28.60
N LYS A 61 21.65 -11.72 27.90
CA LYS A 61 21.88 -10.79 26.79
C LYS A 61 21.85 -11.48 25.44
N LYS A 62 22.41 -12.69 25.37
CA LYS A 62 22.65 -13.38 24.09
C LYS A 62 22.73 -14.88 24.27
N ILE A 63 22.16 -15.63 23.34
CA ILE A 63 22.42 -17.06 23.14
C ILE A 63 23.03 -17.25 21.75
N TYR A 64 24.04 -18.10 21.60
CA TYR A 64 24.66 -18.42 20.31
C TYR A 64 25.28 -19.82 20.34
N THR A 65 25.32 -20.51 19.19
CA THR A 65 25.68 -21.94 19.15
C THR A 65 26.85 -22.22 18.20
N PHE A 66 27.81 -23.03 18.66
CA PHE A 66 28.97 -23.50 17.88
C PHE A 66 28.90 -25.01 17.62
N ASP A 67 29.51 -25.43 16.51
CA ASP A 67 29.71 -26.84 16.19
C ASP A 67 30.96 -27.45 16.88
N ASN A 68 31.25 -28.72 16.63
CA ASN A 68 32.41 -29.43 17.19
C ASN A 68 33.77 -28.87 16.76
N PHE A 69 33.82 -27.92 15.81
CA PHE A 69 35.03 -27.33 15.26
C PHE A 69 35.22 -25.86 15.69
N GLY A 70 34.38 -25.34 16.59
CA GLY A 70 34.44 -23.92 16.98
C GLY A 70 33.78 -22.95 16.01
N GLN A 71 33.08 -23.45 14.97
CA GLN A 71 32.44 -22.60 13.98
C GLN A 71 31.02 -22.25 14.42
N SER A 72 30.63 -20.98 14.23
CA SER A 72 29.28 -20.51 14.55
C SER A 72 28.26 -21.18 13.62
N THR A 73 27.32 -21.94 14.18
CA THR A 73 26.20 -22.57 13.46
C THR A 73 25.22 -21.59 12.81
N GLY A 74 25.36 -20.28 13.10
CA GLY A 74 24.43 -19.24 12.66
C GLY A 74 23.27 -19.02 13.62
N VAL A 75 22.93 -20.00 14.47
CA VAL A 75 21.89 -19.85 15.50
C VAL A 75 22.33 -18.81 16.54
N GLN A 76 21.52 -17.77 16.71
CA GLN A 76 21.72 -16.72 17.70
C GLN A 76 20.38 -16.11 18.13
N GLU A 77 20.25 -15.80 19.42
CA GLU A 77 19.18 -14.98 19.99
C GLU A 77 19.80 -13.82 20.77
N THR A 78 19.16 -12.66 20.76
CA THR A 78 19.63 -11.45 21.45
C THR A 78 18.47 -10.83 22.21
N TYR A 79 18.70 -10.50 23.48
CA TYR A 79 17.70 -10.06 24.44
C TYR A 79 18.00 -8.63 24.92
N SER A 80 16.98 -7.87 25.33
CA SER A 80 17.14 -6.51 25.89
C SER A 80 17.59 -6.54 27.36
N LYS A 81 17.83 -5.36 27.95
CA LYS A 81 18.18 -5.22 29.38
C LYS A 81 17.00 -5.49 30.33
N GLU A 82 15.82 -5.71 29.75
CA GLU A 82 14.54 -5.98 30.39
C GLU A 82 14.13 -7.46 30.17
N GLY A 83 14.90 -8.22 29.38
CA GLY A 83 14.68 -9.64 29.11
C GLY A 83 13.85 -9.96 27.85
N ASN A 84 13.42 -8.95 27.09
CA ASN A 84 12.61 -9.16 25.88
C ASN A 84 13.50 -9.67 24.73
N LEU A 85 13.00 -10.60 23.90
CA LEU A 85 13.72 -11.06 22.71
C LEU A 85 13.71 -9.96 21.64
N VAL A 86 14.89 -9.39 21.32
CA VAL A 86 15.05 -8.30 20.34
C VAL A 86 15.33 -8.82 18.94
N SER A 87 16.11 -9.91 18.83
CA SER A 87 16.38 -10.54 17.53
C SER A 87 16.71 -12.03 17.61
N GLU A 88 16.33 -12.74 16.56
CA GLU A 88 16.60 -14.17 16.32
C GLU A 88 17.34 -14.28 14.98
N ARG A 89 18.33 -15.17 14.90
CA ARG A 89 19.04 -15.51 13.66
C ARG A 89 19.16 -17.02 13.55
N LYS A 90 18.82 -17.58 12.38
CA LYS A 90 18.92 -19.03 12.11
C LYS A 90 19.53 -19.29 10.72
N PRO A 91 20.27 -20.40 10.54
CA PRO A 91 20.79 -20.81 9.25
C PRO A 91 19.67 -21.15 8.26
N ALA A 92 19.95 -20.92 6.98
CA ALA A 92 19.12 -21.26 5.84
C ALA A 92 19.94 -22.00 4.76
N LYS A 93 19.30 -22.32 3.63
CA LYS A 93 19.97 -22.99 2.50
C LYS A 93 21.15 -22.16 1.97
N ASN A 94 22.14 -22.83 1.38
CA ASN A 94 23.32 -22.22 0.73
C ASN A 94 24.17 -21.32 1.65
N GLY A 95 24.18 -21.59 2.96
CA GLY A 95 24.89 -20.75 3.94
C GLY A 95 24.20 -19.41 4.23
N GLY A 96 22.95 -19.24 3.78
CA GLY A 96 22.12 -18.09 4.12
C GLY A 96 21.74 -18.04 5.60
N LEU A 97 21.22 -16.90 6.02
CA LEU A 97 20.79 -16.60 7.38
C LEU A 97 19.42 -15.91 7.31
N ILE A 98 18.44 -16.43 8.03
CA ILE A 98 17.16 -15.75 8.27
C ILE A 98 17.30 -15.00 9.60
N PHE A 99 16.98 -13.72 9.56
CA PHE A 99 16.89 -12.85 10.73
C PHE A 99 15.42 -12.55 11.02
N LYS A 100 15.05 -12.55 12.29
CA LYS A 100 13.85 -11.91 12.81
C LYS A 100 14.26 -10.80 13.78
N HIS A 101 13.53 -9.69 13.74
CA HIS A 101 13.64 -8.57 14.66
C HIS A 101 12.26 -8.31 15.25
N PHE A 102 12.22 -7.92 16.51
CA PHE A 102 10.99 -7.71 17.27
C PHE A 102 10.92 -6.24 17.73
N TYR A 103 9.70 -5.78 17.99
CA TYR A 103 9.45 -4.54 18.72
C TYR A 103 9.81 -4.70 20.20
N ASP A 104 9.95 -3.60 20.93
CA ASP A 104 10.21 -3.63 22.38
C ASP A 104 9.06 -4.29 23.17
N THR A 105 7.85 -4.29 22.60
CA THR A 105 6.66 -5.04 23.06
C THR A 105 6.72 -6.56 22.82
N GLY A 106 7.77 -7.05 22.15
CA GLY A 106 7.96 -8.47 21.82
C GLY A 106 7.25 -8.94 20.54
N ASN A 107 6.42 -8.09 19.91
CA ASN A 107 5.76 -8.41 18.65
C ASN A 107 6.77 -8.46 17.49
N LEU A 108 6.55 -9.36 16.53
CA LEU A 108 7.42 -9.50 15.36
C LEU A 108 7.38 -8.22 14.51
N HIS A 109 8.55 -7.66 14.21
CA HIS A 109 8.68 -6.42 13.41
C HIS A 109 9.14 -6.72 11.98
N VAL A 110 10.26 -7.45 11.82
CA VAL A 110 10.84 -7.73 10.49
C VAL A 110 11.36 -9.16 10.42
N VAL A 111 11.14 -9.82 9.28
CA VAL A 111 11.84 -11.05 8.87
C VAL A 111 12.57 -10.80 7.55
N HIS A 112 13.86 -11.11 7.47
CA HIS A 112 14.64 -10.98 6.24
C HIS A 112 15.71 -12.06 6.09
N ALA A 113 16.03 -12.39 4.84
CA ALA A 113 17.05 -13.36 4.49
C ALA A 113 18.30 -12.67 3.90
N LEU A 114 19.47 -13.10 4.37
CA LEU A 114 20.78 -12.72 3.85
C LEU A 114 21.56 -13.95 3.38
N ILE A 115 22.41 -13.79 2.36
CA ILE A 115 23.41 -14.79 1.95
C ILE A 115 24.83 -14.18 1.98
N PRO A 116 25.90 -14.99 2.07
CA PRO A 116 27.26 -14.49 1.91
C PRO A 116 27.47 -13.89 0.51
N SER A 117 28.27 -12.82 0.41
CA SER A 117 28.76 -12.31 -0.86
C SER A 117 29.68 -13.32 -1.56
N GLU A 118 29.89 -13.18 -2.87
CA GLU A 118 30.79 -14.07 -3.66
C GLU A 118 32.20 -14.16 -3.07
N ASN A 119 32.74 -13.02 -2.62
CA ASN A 119 34.04 -12.94 -1.95
C ASN A 119 33.99 -13.27 -0.44
N LYS A 120 32.84 -13.68 0.09
CA LYS A 120 32.54 -14.05 1.49
C LYS A 120 32.90 -12.99 2.54
N LYS A 121 33.16 -11.74 2.13
CA LYS A 121 33.58 -10.65 3.02
C LYS A 121 32.41 -9.98 3.76
N TYR A 122 31.21 -10.05 3.20
CA TYR A 122 30.00 -9.43 3.76
C TYR A 122 28.76 -10.27 3.44
N PHE A 123 27.62 -9.90 4.02
CA PHE A 123 26.33 -10.52 3.72
C PHE A 123 25.48 -9.55 2.88
N ILE A 124 24.67 -10.12 1.97
CA ILE A 124 23.78 -9.39 1.05
C ILE A 124 22.35 -9.90 1.21
N LYS A 125 21.35 -9.03 1.00
CA LYS A 125 19.94 -9.41 1.01
C LYS A 125 19.64 -10.31 -0.18
N ASP A 126 19.15 -11.51 0.08
CA ASP A 126 18.68 -12.43 -0.95
C ASP A 126 17.63 -13.36 -0.34
N GLY A 127 16.47 -13.45 -0.98
CA GLY A 127 15.29 -14.11 -0.45
C GLY A 127 14.18 -13.17 0.00
N GLY A 128 13.23 -13.73 0.76
CA GLY A 128 12.05 -13.03 1.23
C GLY A 128 12.33 -11.97 2.30
N TYR A 129 11.55 -10.89 2.24
CA TYR A 129 11.49 -9.83 3.23
C TYR A 129 10.03 -9.60 3.64
N LYS A 130 9.78 -9.53 4.95
CA LYS A 130 8.48 -9.18 5.51
C LYS A 130 8.65 -8.19 6.65
N GLU A 131 7.86 -7.13 6.63
CA GLU A 131 7.71 -6.18 7.74
C GLU A 131 6.27 -6.27 8.25
N TYR A 132 6.07 -6.09 9.54
CA TYR A 132 4.78 -6.15 10.22
C TYR A 132 4.58 -4.86 11.02
N TYR A 133 3.32 -4.46 11.17
CA TYR A 133 2.91 -3.46 12.15
C TYR A 133 3.01 -4.05 13.57
N GLU A 134 3.07 -3.19 14.58
CA GLU A 134 3.17 -3.62 15.99
C GLU A 134 1.93 -4.39 16.48
N ASN A 135 0.78 -4.26 15.83
CA ASN A 135 -0.42 -5.10 16.06
C ASN A 135 -0.31 -6.52 15.44
N GLY A 136 0.83 -6.87 14.84
CA GLY A 136 1.09 -8.17 14.20
C GLY A 136 0.61 -8.29 12.74
N VAL A 137 -0.07 -7.27 12.20
CA VAL A 137 -0.53 -7.26 10.81
C VAL A 137 0.66 -7.13 9.86
N LEU A 138 0.69 -7.95 8.81
CA LEU A 138 1.71 -7.85 7.75
C LEU A 138 1.61 -6.47 7.08
N LYS A 139 2.72 -5.72 7.03
CA LYS A 139 2.82 -4.36 6.49
C LYS A 139 3.42 -4.35 5.09
N ILE A 140 4.56 -5.03 4.90
CA ILE A 140 5.24 -5.18 3.61
C ILE A 140 5.56 -6.65 3.38
N GLU A 141 5.38 -7.13 2.15
CA GLU A 141 5.95 -8.38 1.66
C GLU A 141 6.72 -8.13 0.37
N SER A 142 7.97 -8.57 0.31
CA SER A 142 8.81 -8.42 -0.88
C SER A 142 9.90 -9.48 -0.97
N PHE A 143 10.71 -9.40 -2.03
CA PHE A 143 11.79 -10.34 -2.28
C PHE A 143 13.02 -9.60 -2.84
N TYR A 144 14.21 -10.04 -2.45
CA TYR A 144 15.48 -9.48 -2.90
C TYR A 144 16.27 -10.54 -3.66
N ILE A 145 16.95 -10.13 -4.73
CA ILE A 145 17.96 -10.91 -5.45
C ILE A 145 19.24 -10.06 -5.42
N VAL A 146 20.30 -10.57 -4.80
CA VAL A 146 21.63 -9.94 -4.74
C VAL A 146 21.55 -8.44 -4.37
N ASN A 147 21.05 -8.15 -3.17
CA ASN A 147 20.72 -6.83 -2.62
C ASN A 147 19.56 -6.04 -3.30
N LYS A 148 19.05 -6.46 -4.47
CA LYS A 148 18.07 -5.67 -5.24
C LYS A 148 16.65 -6.18 -5.13
N LEU A 149 15.71 -5.28 -4.86
CA LEU A 149 14.27 -5.56 -4.82
C LEU A 149 13.81 -6.08 -6.19
N SER A 150 13.23 -7.29 -6.20
CA SER A 150 12.87 -8.01 -7.42
C SER A 150 11.63 -8.87 -7.20
N GLY A 151 10.74 -8.92 -8.21
CA GLY A 151 9.45 -9.59 -8.11
C GLY A 151 8.33 -8.67 -7.63
N LEU A 152 7.33 -9.22 -6.94
CA LEU A 152 6.16 -8.48 -6.47
C LEU A 152 6.40 -7.90 -5.08
N TRP A 153 6.49 -6.57 -4.98
CA TRP A 153 6.43 -5.83 -3.72
C TRP A 153 4.97 -5.55 -3.36
N LYS A 154 4.58 -5.81 -2.12
CA LYS A 154 3.23 -5.59 -1.60
C LYS A 154 3.28 -4.67 -0.38
N ASN A 155 2.33 -3.74 -0.30
CA ASN A 155 2.02 -3.00 0.92
C ASN A 155 0.61 -3.33 1.38
N PHE A 156 0.39 -3.31 2.68
CA PHE A 156 -0.89 -3.54 3.32
C PHE A 156 -1.19 -2.40 4.29
N TYR A 157 -2.47 -2.17 4.56
CA TYR A 157 -2.91 -1.28 5.62
C TYR A 157 -2.69 -1.91 6.99
N ASP A 158 -2.71 -1.07 8.02
CA ASP A 158 -2.74 -1.43 9.44
C ASP A 158 -3.90 -2.35 9.85
N THR A 159 -4.98 -2.32 9.06
CA THR A 159 -6.16 -3.19 9.15
C THR A 159 -6.00 -4.54 8.43
N GLY A 160 -4.97 -4.70 7.59
CA GLY A 160 -4.58 -5.97 6.95
C GLY A 160 -5.03 -6.15 5.50
N GLU A 161 -5.91 -5.29 4.99
CA GLU A 161 -6.20 -5.26 3.56
C GLU A 161 -5.00 -4.76 2.77
N LYS A 162 -4.83 -5.29 1.57
CA LYS A 162 -3.77 -4.84 0.66
C LYS A 162 -3.98 -3.38 0.28
N GLU A 163 -2.92 -2.57 0.32
CA GLU A 163 -2.91 -1.23 -0.28
C GLU A 163 -2.26 -1.25 -1.67
N TRP A 164 -1.11 -1.91 -1.84
CA TRP A 164 -0.34 -1.90 -3.07
C TRP A 164 0.12 -3.29 -3.51
N ASP A 165 0.12 -3.50 -4.82
CA ASP A 165 0.94 -4.49 -5.53
C ASP A 165 1.81 -3.73 -6.53
N VAL A 166 3.14 -3.89 -6.53
CA VAL A 166 4.04 -3.23 -7.48
C VAL A 166 5.12 -4.21 -7.94
N GLN A 167 5.26 -4.39 -9.25
CA GLN A 167 6.29 -5.24 -9.81
C GLN A 167 7.63 -4.49 -9.95
N TYR A 168 8.70 -5.11 -9.45
CA TYR A 168 10.07 -4.62 -9.47
C TYR A 168 11.00 -5.60 -10.18
N VAL A 169 12.01 -5.05 -10.85
CA VAL A 169 13.16 -5.77 -11.40
C VAL A 169 14.40 -4.96 -11.07
N ASN A 170 15.32 -5.52 -10.27
CA ASN A 170 16.59 -4.86 -9.92
C ASN A 170 16.41 -3.43 -9.35
N ASP A 171 15.55 -3.26 -8.34
CA ASP A 171 15.14 -1.98 -7.72
C ASP A 171 14.32 -1.02 -8.61
N VAL A 172 14.13 -1.35 -9.90
CA VAL A 172 13.36 -0.53 -10.84
C VAL A 172 11.92 -1.03 -10.94
N LYS A 173 10.93 -0.13 -10.84
CA LYS A 173 9.51 -0.47 -11.10
C LYS A 173 9.35 -0.86 -12.57
N GLN A 174 8.97 -2.11 -12.82
CA GLN A 174 8.86 -2.67 -14.17
C GLN A 174 7.80 -3.76 -14.22
N GLY A 175 6.82 -3.60 -15.09
CA GLY A 175 5.60 -4.42 -15.13
C GLY A 175 4.41 -3.67 -14.55
N PHE A 176 3.49 -4.36 -13.87
CA PHE A 176 2.27 -3.74 -13.36
C PHE A 176 2.43 -3.08 -11.98
N TYR A 177 1.54 -2.13 -11.69
CA TYR A 177 1.21 -1.71 -10.33
C TYR A 177 -0.31 -1.63 -10.16
N LYS A 178 -0.76 -1.89 -8.93
CA LYS A 178 -2.14 -1.74 -8.49
C LYS A 178 -2.16 -1.08 -7.12
N ARG A 179 -3.11 -0.18 -6.89
CA ARG A 179 -3.45 0.35 -5.57
C ARG A 179 -4.90 0.03 -5.27
N PHE A 180 -5.21 -0.21 -4.01
CA PHE A 180 -6.53 -0.55 -3.50
C PHE A 180 -6.94 0.44 -2.41
N TYR A 181 -8.25 0.57 -2.17
CA TYR A 181 -8.83 1.25 -1.02
C TYR A 181 -8.81 0.34 0.23
N LYS A 182 -9.01 0.90 1.43
CA LYS A 182 -9.15 0.12 2.67
C LYS A 182 -10.30 -0.91 2.63
N ASN A 183 -11.32 -0.72 1.79
CA ASN A 183 -12.38 -1.72 1.58
C ASN A 183 -12.01 -2.85 0.61
N GLY A 184 -10.73 -2.96 0.23
CA GLY A 184 -10.20 -3.98 -0.69
C GLY A 184 -10.49 -3.75 -2.18
N GLN A 185 -11.28 -2.73 -2.54
CA GLN A 185 -11.57 -2.44 -3.94
C GLN A 185 -10.38 -1.78 -4.65
N LEU A 186 -10.23 -2.07 -5.94
CA LEU A 186 -9.17 -1.49 -6.77
C LEU A 186 -9.37 0.02 -6.88
N MET A 187 -8.35 0.81 -6.54
CA MET A 187 -8.31 2.27 -6.69
C MET A 187 -7.69 2.67 -8.02
N LEU A 188 -6.59 2.02 -8.41
CA LEU A 188 -5.98 2.19 -9.73
C LEU A 188 -5.14 0.99 -10.14
N GLU A 189 -4.95 0.83 -11.45
CA GLU A 189 -3.98 -0.11 -12.02
C GLU A 189 -3.33 0.49 -13.27
N GLY A 190 -2.06 0.14 -13.52
CA GLY A 190 -1.34 0.57 -14.71
C GLY A 190 0.01 -0.16 -14.85
N THR A 191 0.83 0.26 -15.81
CA THR A 191 2.17 -0.33 -16.01
C THR A 191 3.32 0.68 -15.92
N CYS A 192 4.48 0.21 -15.48
CA CYS A 192 5.74 0.93 -15.44
C CYS A 192 6.78 0.25 -16.35
N SER A 193 7.61 1.07 -16.98
CA SER A 193 8.79 0.66 -17.76
C SER A 193 9.93 1.62 -17.41
N GLU A 194 11.13 1.09 -17.15
CA GLU A 194 12.29 1.91 -16.73
C GLU A 194 11.99 2.79 -15.50
N GLY A 195 11.14 2.32 -14.56
CA GLY A 195 10.73 3.07 -13.37
C GLY A 195 9.62 4.10 -13.60
N LEU A 196 9.25 4.36 -14.85
CA LEU A 196 8.31 5.41 -15.26
C LEU A 196 6.96 4.83 -15.71
N LYS A 197 5.85 5.51 -15.40
CA LYS A 197 4.52 5.14 -15.91
C LYS A 197 4.51 5.04 -17.44
N SER A 198 3.93 3.97 -17.97
CA SER A 198 3.86 3.67 -19.40
C SER A 198 2.55 2.95 -19.70
N GLY A 199 1.98 3.17 -20.88
CA GLY A 199 0.72 2.55 -21.27
C GLY A 199 -0.49 3.18 -20.58
N GLU A 200 -1.55 2.40 -20.43
CA GLU A 200 -2.81 2.83 -19.83
C GLU A 200 -2.76 2.69 -18.30
N GLU A 201 -3.22 3.72 -17.58
CA GLU A 201 -3.59 3.66 -16.17
C GLU A 201 -5.11 3.84 -16.07
N LYS A 202 -5.77 2.92 -15.38
CA LYS A 202 -7.19 3.00 -15.04
C LYS A 202 -7.33 3.38 -13.58
N GLN A 203 -8.25 4.29 -13.28
CA GLN A 203 -8.55 4.73 -11.92
C GLN A 203 -10.04 4.48 -11.65
N TYR A 204 -10.35 4.03 -10.45
CA TYR A 204 -11.70 3.63 -10.04
C TYR A 204 -12.09 4.31 -8.71
N ASP A 205 -13.39 4.53 -8.49
CA ASP A 205 -13.91 5.01 -7.21
C ASP A 205 -14.01 3.89 -6.16
N SER A 206 -14.33 4.24 -4.91
CA SER A 206 -14.42 3.31 -3.78
C SER A 206 -15.67 2.40 -3.80
N ILE A 207 -16.44 2.41 -4.89
CA ILE A 207 -17.50 1.43 -5.19
C ILE A 207 -17.23 0.66 -6.51
N GLY A 208 -16.06 0.83 -7.12
CA GLY A 208 -15.55 0.04 -8.23
C GLY A 208 -15.86 0.57 -9.63
N ASN A 209 -16.41 1.78 -9.78
CA ASN A 209 -16.62 2.38 -11.11
C ASN A 209 -15.31 2.95 -11.66
N LEU A 210 -15.03 2.71 -12.93
CA LEU A 210 -13.97 3.40 -13.66
C LEU A 210 -14.29 4.91 -13.73
N VAL A 211 -13.43 5.74 -13.13
CA VAL A 211 -13.55 7.21 -13.14
C VAL A 211 -12.64 7.85 -14.19
N ASN A 212 -11.42 7.34 -14.41
CA ASN A 212 -10.48 7.87 -15.39
C ASN A 212 -9.74 6.74 -16.13
N THR A 213 -9.39 7.04 -17.38
CA THR A 213 -8.40 6.28 -18.17
C THR A 213 -7.35 7.25 -18.68
N LEU A 214 -6.11 7.10 -18.21
CA LEU A 214 -4.96 7.97 -18.51
C LEU A 214 -3.94 7.20 -19.35
N ASN A 215 -3.30 7.84 -20.33
CA ASN A 215 -2.30 7.19 -21.18
C ASN A 215 -0.93 7.84 -20.99
N PHE A 216 0.06 7.08 -20.52
CA PHE A 216 1.41 7.55 -20.22
C PHE A 216 2.45 7.05 -21.22
N LYS A 217 3.44 7.89 -21.55
CA LYS A 217 4.66 7.48 -22.27
C LYS A 217 5.88 8.08 -21.57
N LYS A 218 6.78 7.21 -21.08
CA LYS A 218 7.96 7.60 -20.29
C LYS A 218 7.62 8.60 -19.16
N GLY A 219 6.63 8.25 -18.35
CA GLY A 219 6.17 9.03 -17.18
C GLY A 219 5.29 10.24 -17.51
N LYS A 220 5.23 10.68 -18.78
CA LYS A 220 4.43 11.84 -19.19
C LYS A 220 3.05 11.42 -19.69
N LEU A 221 2.00 12.10 -19.22
CA LEU A 221 0.65 11.93 -19.73
C LEU A 221 0.57 12.39 -21.20
N LYS A 222 0.15 11.52 -22.10
CA LYS A 222 -0.24 11.90 -23.46
C LYS A 222 -1.58 12.65 -23.38
N LYS A 223 -1.61 13.89 -23.87
CA LYS A 223 -2.87 14.59 -24.16
C LYS A 223 -3.58 13.88 -25.33
N THR A 224 -4.55 13.04 -25.04
CA THR A 224 -5.45 12.48 -26.06
C THR A 224 -6.48 13.54 -26.42
N LYS A 225 -6.68 13.84 -27.71
CA LYS A 225 -7.88 14.58 -28.13
C LYS A 225 -9.10 13.73 -27.75
N ASN A 226 -10.07 14.33 -27.05
CA ASN A 226 -11.18 13.69 -26.33
C ASN A 226 -10.91 13.18 -24.90
N THR A 227 -9.85 13.65 -24.23
CA THR A 227 -9.85 13.68 -22.76
C THR A 227 -10.58 14.93 -22.28
N ILE A 228 -11.68 14.77 -21.52
CA ILE A 228 -12.27 15.86 -20.73
C ILE A 228 -11.30 16.13 -19.59
N VAL A 229 -10.44 17.13 -19.76
CA VAL A 229 -9.56 17.61 -18.70
C VAL A 229 -10.41 18.44 -17.75
N PHE A 230 -10.75 17.86 -16.60
CA PHE A 230 -11.17 18.67 -15.46
C PHE A 230 -9.94 19.39 -14.91
N GLU A 231 -9.86 20.68 -15.19
CA GLU A 231 -8.86 21.57 -14.63
C GLU A 231 -9.10 21.66 -13.11
N GLN A 232 -8.19 21.07 -12.33
CA GLN A 232 -8.26 21.10 -10.87
C GLN A 232 -7.92 22.50 -10.37
N THR A 233 -8.93 23.28 -9.99
CA THR A 233 -8.75 24.46 -9.14
C THR A 233 -9.05 24.08 -7.69
N GLU A 234 -7.97 23.93 -6.92
CA GLU A 234 -7.88 24.11 -5.46
C GLU A 234 -8.91 23.43 -4.54
N ILE A 235 -8.56 22.26 -3.96
CA ILE A 235 -8.38 22.08 -2.49
C ILE A 235 -7.28 21.01 -2.29
N PRO A 236 -6.30 21.17 -1.38
CA PRO A 236 -5.35 20.10 -1.03
C PRO A 236 -6.03 18.96 -0.25
N ASP A 237 -5.71 17.71 -0.58
CA ASP A 237 -6.19 16.52 0.14
C ASP A 237 -5.63 16.48 1.58
N GLY A 238 -6.47 16.89 2.52
CA GLY A 238 -6.35 16.63 3.95
C GLY A 238 -7.76 16.57 4.52
N ASP A 239 -8.08 15.49 5.26
CA ASP A 239 -9.46 15.10 5.58
C ASP A 239 -10.37 16.26 5.98
N ILE A 240 -11.48 16.41 5.25
CA ILE A 240 -12.52 17.40 5.54
C ILE A 240 -13.10 17.08 6.92
N GLU A 241 -12.89 17.99 7.87
CA GLU A 241 -13.24 17.84 9.29
C GLU A 241 -14.71 17.41 9.48
N LYS A 242 -15.64 18.01 8.73
CA LYS A 242 -17.05 17.58 8.66
C LYS A 242 -17.55 17.63 7.23
N VAL A 243 -18.10 16.51 6.76
CA VAL A 243 -18.71 16.42 5.43
C VAL A 243 -20.05 17.18 5.39
N PRO A 244 -20.56 17.57 4.20
CA PRO A 244 -21.93 18.03 4.07
C PRO A 244 -22.92 16.97 4.59
N VAL A 245 -24.04 17.42 5.15
CA VAL A 245 -25.05 16.52 5.75
C VAL A 245 -26.41 16.80 5.16
N TYR A 246 -27.06 15.77 4.62
CA TYR A 246 -28.42 15.84 4.11
C TYR A 246 -29.42 15.97 5.28
N PRO A 247 -30.54 16.72 5.14
CA PRO A 247 -31.54 16.83 6.20
C PRO A 247 -32.14 15.47 6.59
N GLY A 248 -32.00 15.07 7.85
CA GLY A 248 -32.33 13.73 8.37
C GLY A 248 -31.10 12.86 8.70
N CYS A 249 -29.88 13.28 8.34
CA CYS A 249 -28.63 12.58 8.63
C CYS A 249 -27.80 13.21 9.77
N GLU A 250 -28.40 14.12 10.56
CA GLU A 250 -27.71 14.93 11.58
C GLU A 250 -27.03 14.15 12.70
N ASP A 251 -27.72 13.15 13.24
CA ASP A 251 -27.35 12.49 14.51
C ASP A 251 -26.23 11.44 14.34
N LEU A 252 -25.81 11.17 13.09
CA LEU A 252 -24.72 10.26 12.77
C LEU A 252 -23.39 10.82 13.27
N LEU A 253 -22.56 9.97 13.88
CA LEU A 253 -21.36 10.42 14.61
C LEU A 253 -20.15 10.57 13.69
N THR A 254 -19.96 9.67 12.73
CA THR A 254 -18.78 9.65 11.86
C THR A 254 -19.02 10.32 10.50
N ASN A 255 -17.95 10.85 9.90
CA ASN A 255 -18.00 11.35 8.52
C ASN A 255 -18.26 10.23 7.49
N GLN A 256 -17.98 8.96 7.82
CA GLN A 256 -18.28 7.83 6.95
C GLN A 256 -19.79 7.55 6.89
N GLU A 257 -20.44 7.46 8.06
CA GLU A 257 -21.90 7.28 8.14
C GLU A 257 -22.65 8.46 7.50
N ARG A 258 -22.19 9.69 7.74
CA ARG A 258 -22.77 10.90 7.12
C ARG A 258 -22.66 10.89 5.59
N LYS A 259 -21.50 10.52 5.02
CA LYS A 259 -21.33 10.33 3.56
C LYS A 259 -22.30 9.28 3.02
N GLN A 260 -22.44 8.16 3.73
CA GLN A 260 -23.31 7.06 3.31
C GLN A 260 -24.78 7.50 3.31
N CYS A 261 -25.28 8.01 4.45
CA CYS A 261 -26.65 8.50 4.60
C CYS A 261 -26.98 9.59 3.56
N MET A 262 -26.09 10.56 3.38
CA MET A 262 -26.24 11.58 2.33
C MET A 262 -26.36 10.97 0.92
N SER A 263 -25.56 9.96 0.60
CA SER A 263 -25.64 9.28 -0.69
C SER A 263 -26.96 8.51 -0.87
N ASP A 264 -27.43 7.85 0.18
CA ASP A 264 -28.66 7.05 0.17
C ASP A 264 -29.91 7.94 0.08
N GLU A 265 -29.97 9.04 0.83
CA GLU A 265 -31.07 10.01 0.78
C GLU A 265 -31.15 10.72 -0.58
N ILE A 266 -30.01 11.18 -1.13
CA ILE A 266 -29.98 11.79 -2.47
C ILE A 266 -30.40 10.77 -3.53
N SER A 267 -29.94 9.52 -3.43
CA SER A 267 -30.33 8.45 -4.37
C SER A 267 -31.83 8.15 -4.28
N ARG A 268 -32.41 8.14 -3.09
CA ARG A 268 -33.86 7.94 -2.87
C ARG A 268 -34.68 9.11 -3.41
N PHE A 269 -34.28 10.34 -3.13
CA PHE A 269 -34.91 11.55 -3.67
C PHE A 269 -34.91 11.53 -5.21
N VAL A 270 -33.78 11.18 -5.82
CA VAL A 270 -33.68 11.03 -7.27
C VAL A 270 -34.60 9.93 -7.79
N ALA A 271 -34.61 8.74 -7.17
CA ALA A 271 -35.47 7.64 -7.57
C ALA A 271 -36.97 7.97 -7.49
N GLU A 272 -37.37 8.85 -6.57
CA GLU A 272 -38.75 9.34 -6.43
C GLU A 272 -39.09 10.44 -7.46
N LYS A 273 -38.17 11.37 -7.73
CA LYS A 273 -38.44 12.59 -8.52
C LYS A 273 -38.04 12.53 -9.99
N PHE A 274 -37.28 11.52 -10.41
CA PHE A 274 -36.76 11.37 -11.78
C PHE A 274 -37.75 10.68 -12.72
N ASP A 275 -38.14 11.37 -13.79
CA ASP A 275 -39.06 10.82 -14.80
C ASP A 275 -38.38 9.78 -15.70
N THR A 276 -38.49 8.52 -15.30
CA THR A 276 -38.03 7.37 -16.09
C THR A 276 -38.80 7.17 -17.40
N SER A 277 -39.96 7.82 -17.60
CA SER A 277 -40.76 7.68 -18.82
C SER A 277 -40.08 8.30 -20.05
N ILE A 278 -39.26 9.33 -19.85
CA ILE A 278 -38.43 9.98 -20.88
C ILE A 278 -37.61 8.93 -21.65
N ALA A 279 -36.99 8.00 -20.93
CA ALA A 279 -36.20 6.93 -21.54
C ALA A 279 -37.05 5.95 -22.36
N GLY A 280 -38.31 5.75 -21.98
CA GLY A 280 -39.30 4.97 -22.76
C GLY A 280 -39.68 5.66 -24.08
N PHE A 281 -39.90 6.98 -24.07
CA PHE A 281 -40.16 7.76 -25.29
C PHE A 281 -38.96 7.78 -26.25
N LEU A 282 -37.74 7.81 -25.70
CA LEU A 282 -36.49 7.69 -26.46
C LEU A 282 -36.22 6.26 -26.97
N GLY A 283 -37.07 5.29 -26.66
CA GLY A 283 -36.94 3.90 -27.11
C GLY A 283 -35.80 3.12 -26.43
N LEU A 284 -35.33 3.58 -25.26
CA LEU A 284 -34.25 2.94 -24.52
C LEU A 284 -34.74 1.68 -23.82
N THR A 285 -33.83 0.72 -23.66
CA THR A 285 -34.11 -0.57 -23.03
C THR A 285 -32.94 -0.96 -22.13
N GLY A 286 -33.21 -1.82 -21.15
CA GLY A 286 -32.19 -2.30 -20.22
C GLY A 286 -31.73 -1.23 -19.22
N ARG A 287 -30.54 -1.43 -18.66
CA ARG A 287 -29.98 -0.60 -17.58
C ARG A 287 -29.34 0.67 -18.15
N GLN A 288 -29.89 1.81 -17.78
CA GLN A 288 -29.39 3.14 -18.15
C GLN A 288 -28.57 3.74 -17.00
N ARG A 289 -27.54 4.53 -17.33
CA ARG A 289 -26.68 5.24 -16.37
C ARG A 289 -26.50 6.68 -16.83
N ILE A 290 -26.77 7.61 -15.91
CA ILE A 290 -26.52 9.04 -16.06
C ILE A 290 -25.51 9.42 -14.98
N LEU A 291 -24.50 10.22 -15.32
CA LEU A 291 -23.56 10.75 -14.34
C LEU A 291 -23.92 12.21 -14.08
N VAL A 292 -24.24 12.56 -12.83
CA VAL A 292 -24.43 13.96 -12.43
C VAL A 292 -23.34 14.39 -11.48
N ILE A 293 -22.75 15.54 -11.74
CA ILE A 293 -21.74 16.19 -10.91
C ILE A 293 -22.31 17.54 -10.48
N PHE A 294 -22.17 17.87 -9.21
CA PHE A 294 -22.58 19.16 -8.65
C PHE A 294 -21.66 19.52 -7.49
N LYS A 295 -21.81 20.72 -6.92
CA LYS A 295 -21.12 21.12 -5.70
C LYS A 295 -22.14 21.56 -4.66
N ILE A 296 -21.84 21.32 -3.40
CA ILE A 296 -22.55 21.95 -2.28
C ILE A 296 -21.70 23.13 -1.84
N ASP A 297 -22.26 24.33 -1.90
CA ASP A 297 -21.55 25.55 -1.56
C ASP A 297 -21.41 25.77 -0.05
N LYS A 298 -20.74 26.86 0.33
CA LYS A 298 -20.55 27.27 1.74
C LYS A 298 -21.86 27.54 2.50
N THR A 299 -22.97 27.73 1.79
CA THR A 299 -24.31 27.94 2.38
C THR A 299 -25.14 26.66 2.46
N GLY A 300 -24.68 25.56 1.84
CA GLY A 300 -25.43 24.31 1.74
C GLY A 300 -26.32 24.18 0.50
N GLN A 301 -26.17 25.08 -0.48
CA GLN A 301 -26.92 25.07 -1.74
C GLN A 301 -26.21 24.24 -2.82
N VAL A 302 -27.00 23.60 -3.67
CA VAL A 302 -26.51 22.85 -4.84
C VAL A 302 -26.21 23.83 -5.98
N ILE A 303 -24.95 23.88 -6.42
CA ILE A 303 -24.46 24.73 -7.51
C ILE A 303 -23.66 23.89 -8.52
N ASP A 304 -23.31 24.49 -9.67
CA ASP A 304 -22.49 23.84 -10.73
C ASP A 304 -23.02 22.48 -11.21
N VAL A 305 -24.35 22.29 -11.24
CA VAL A 305 -24.96 21.03 -11.67
C VAL A 305 -24.68 20.76 -13.16
N ARG A 306 -24.05 19.62 -13.44
CA ARG A 306 -23.71 19.14 -14.79
C ARG A 306 -24.10 17.67 -14.87
N SER A 307 -24.96 17.33 -15.82
CA SER A 307 -25.31 15.95 -16.13
C SER A 307 -24.61 15.47 -17.41
N ARG A 308 -24.39 14.16 -17.51
CA ARG A 308 -23.91 13.48 -18.70
C ARG A 308 -24.72 12.21 -18.94
N ALA A 309 -25.44 12.16 -20.06
CA ALA A 309 -26.27 11.04 -20.48
C ALA A 309 -26.16 10.83 -22.01
N PRO A 310 -26.66 9.70 -22.56
CA PRO A 310 -26.66 9.49 -24.01
C PRO A 310 -27.64 10.41 -24.78
N TYR A 311 -28.58 11.07 -24.08
CA TYR A 311 -29.62 11.94 -24.65
C TYR A 311 -29.82 13.19 -23.80
N ARG A 312 -30.00 14.34 -24.47
CA ARG A 312 -30.08 15.66 -23.84
C ARG A 312 -31.31 15.81 -22.92
N GLU A 313 -32.38 15.10 -23.24
CA GLU A 313 -33.62 15.05 -22.45
C GLU A 313 -33.37 14.42 -21.06
N LEU A 314 -32.53 13.37 -21.01
CA LEU A 314 -32.11 12.73 -19.77
C LEU A 314 -31.09 13.58 -19.00
N GLU A 315 -30.23 14.33 -19.70
CA GLU A 315 -29.35 15.31 -19.06
C GLU A 315 -30.15 16.42 -18.38
N ALA A 316 -31.11 17.00 -19.09
CA ALA A 316 -31.98 18.07 -18.60
C ALA A 316 -32.82 17.62 -17.39
N GLU A 317 -33.40 16.41 -17.45
CA GLU A 317 -34.17 15.86 -16.34
C GLU A 317 -33.30 15.60 -15.10
N ALA A 318 -32.11 15.02 -15.29
CA ALA A 318 -31.17 14.79 -14.20
C ALA A 318 -30.69 16.11 -13.56
N VAL A 319 -30.46 17.17 -14.35
CA VAL A 319 -30.18 18.52 -13.84
C VAL A 319 -31.38 19.04 -13.05
N ARG A 320 -32.60 18.98 -13.61
CA ARG A 320 -33.83 19.43 -12.94
C ARG A 320 -33.99 18.82 -11.55
N VAL A 321 -33.88 17.49 -11.45
CA VAL A 321 -34.03 16.77 -10.18
C VAL A 321 -32.97 17.19 -9.17
N ILE A 322 -31.69 17.25 -9.58
CA ILE A 322 -30.59 17.59 -8.67
C ILE A 322 -30.63 19.07 -8.24
N THR A 323 -31.10 19.99 -9.08
CA THR A 323 -31.36 21.38 -8.69
C THR A 323 -32.53 21.52 -7.70
N THR A 324 -33.44 20.54 -7.63
CA THR A 324 -34.54 20.51 -6.63
C THR A 324 -34.19 19.82 -5.30
N LEU A 325 -32.94 19.38 -5.09
CA LEU A 325 -32.51 18.81 -3.82
C LEU A 325 -32.67 19.83 -2.67
N PRO A 326 -33.01 19.37 -1.44
CA PRO A 326 -33.13 20.25 -0.30
C PRO A 326 -31.76 20.83 0.10
N LYS A 327 -31.80 22.01 0.70
CA LYS A 327 -30.61 22.67 1.26
C LYS A 327 -29.98 21.80 2.35
N MET A 328 -28.68 21.56 2.23
CA MET A 328 -27.92 20.67 3.11
C MET A 328 -27.16 21.46 4.17
N LYS A 329 -26.62 20.81 5.20
CA LYS A 329 -25.60 21.45 6.05
C LYS A 329 -24.28 21.46 5.28
N PRO A 330 -23.58 22.61 5.16
CA PRO A 330 -22.34 22.70 4.39
C PRO A 330 -21.20 21.91 5.07
N GLY A 331 -20.22 21.48 4.28
CA GLY A 331 -18.99 20.88 4.81
C GLY A 331 -18.16 21.91 5.58
N MET A 332 -17.40 21.45 6.58
CA MET A 332 -16.48 22.28 7.37
C MET A 332 -15.06 21.72 7.33
N GLN A 333 -14.08 22.63 7.31
CA GLN A 333 -12.66 22.33 7.44
C GLN A 333 -11.99 23.45 8.24
N TYR A 334 -11.29 23.10 9.33
CA TYR A 334 -10.69 24.07 10.26
C TYR A 334 -11.71 25.10 10.78
N GLY A 335 -12.91 24.63 11.15
CA GLY A 335 -14.01 25.48 11.60
C GLY A 335 -14.65 26.40 10.53
N LYS A 336 -14.18 26.40 9.27
CA LYS A 336 -14.73 27.22 8.18
C LYS A 336 -15.56 26.39 7.22
N THR A 337 -16.66 26.95 6.72
CA THR A 337 -17.50 26.31 5.68
C THR A 337 -16.76 26.24 4.35
N VAL A 338 -16.75 25.06 3.72
CA VAL A 338 -16.08 24.78 2.45
C VAL A 338 -17.07 24.32 1.37
N THR A 339 -16.75 24.59 0.11
CA THR A 339 -17.50 24.07 -1.04
C THR A 339 -17.02 22.65 -1.33
N VAL A 340 -17.94 21.69 -1.41
CA VAL A 340 -17.61 20.27 -1.58
C VAL A 340 -18.17 19.74 -2.91
N PRO A 341 -17.33 19.19 -3.81
CA PRO A 341 -17.81 18.55 -5.04
C PRO A 341 -18.46 17.20 -4.73
N TYR A 342 -19.52 16.88 -5.47
CA TYR A 342 -20.26 15.63 -5.37
C TYR A 342 -20.49 15.01 -6.75
N SER A 343 -20.51 13.68 -6.81
CA SER A 343 -20.67 12.90 -8.04
C SER A 343 -21.66 11.77 -7.77
N LEU A 344 -22.77 11.75 -8.50
CA LEU A 344 -23.87 10.81 -8.33
C LEU A 344 -24.15 10.06 -9.63
N PRO A 345 -23.99 8.72 -9.66
CA PRO A 345 -24.48 7.89 -10.75
C PRO A 345 -25.98 7.60 -10.56
N ILE A 346 -26.83 8.22 -11.37
CA ILE A 346 -28.24 7.86 -11.45
C ILE A 346 -28.36 6.60 -12.33
N ILE A 347 -28.90 5.52 -11.78
CA ILE A 347 -29.01 4.23 -12.46
C ILE A 347 -30.46 3.75 -12.37
N PHE A 348 -31.06 3.46 -13.52
CA PHE A 348 -32.43 2.94 -13.61
C PHE A 348 -32.56 1.94 -14.76
N SER A 349 -33.61 1.13 -14.74
CA SER A 349 -33.86 0.10 -15.75
C SER A 349 -35.13 0.40 -16.52
N VAL A 350 -35.07 0.33 -17.85
CA VAL A 350 -36.21 0.57 -18.75
C VAL A 350 -36.68 -0.76 -19.32
N THR A 351 -37.87 -1.20 -18.91
CA THR A 351 -38.57 -2.34 -19.53
C THR A 351 -39.12 -1.92 -20.88
N ALA A 352 -38.83 -2.67 -21.94
CA ALA A 352 -39.33 -2.41 -23.28
C ALA A 352 -40.86 -2.47 -23.31
N LYS A 353 -41.53 -1.31 -23.46
CA LYS A 353 -42.95 -1.27 -23.86
C LYS A 353 -43.02 -1.31 -25.39
N ALA A 354 -43.92 -2.12 -25.92
CA ALA A 354 -44.10 -2.26 -27.37
C ALA A 354 -44.42 -0.89 -28.00
N LYS A 355 -43.69 -0.54 -29.08
CA LYS A 355 -43.95 0.67 -29.85
C LYS A 355 -45.37 0.65 -30.40
N LYS A 356 -46.25 1.56 -29.94
CA LYS A 356 -47.24 2.11 -30.87
C LYS A 356 -46.48 3.03 -31.84
N PRO A 357 -46.61 2.83 -33.16
CA PRO A 357 -45.83 3.60 -34.12
C PRO A 357 -46.22 5.08 -34.06
N ILE A 358 -45.20 5.94 -34.03
CA ILE A 358 -45.37 7.37 -34.26
C ILE A 358 -45.79 7.52 -35.72
N THR A 359 -47.03 7.94 -35.97
CA THR A 359 -47.50 8.26 -37.31
C THR A 359 -46.64 9.39 -37.88
N SER A 360 -46.07 9.15 -39.06
CA SER A 360 -45.15 10.06 -39.73
C SER A 360 -45.75 11.45 -39.93
N TYR A 361 -45.02 12.47 -39.47
CA TYR A 361 -45.23 13.86 -39.87
C TYR A 361 -45.09 13.99 -41.39
N ASN A 362 -46.18 14.35 -42.08
CA ASN A 362 -46.21 14.57 -43.52
C ASN A 362 -46.25 16.09 -43.80
N PRO A 363 -45.17 16.70 -44.32
CA PRO A 363 -45.10 18.15 -44.52
C PRO A 363 -45.93 18.68 -45.72
N ASN A 364 -46.63 17.83 -46.49
CA ASN A 364 -47.32 18.24 -47.73
C ASN A 364 -48.85 18.17 -47.64
N SER A 365 -49.49 18.94 -46.74
CA SER A 365 -50.96 19.01 -46.67
C SER A 365 -51.56 20.39 -46.33
N VAL A 366 -50.92 21.49 -46.76
CA VAL A 366 -51.59 22.81 -46.87
C VAL A 366 -51.22 23.50 -48.18
N ASN A 367 -52.09 23.33 -49.21
CA ASN A 367 -52.53 24.38 -50.15
C ASN A 367 -53.15 23.80 -51.43
N LYS A 368 -54.48 23.66 -51.47
CA LYS A 368 -55.25 23.86 -52.71
C LYS A 368 -56.75 24.06 -52.43
N LYS A 369 -57.20 25.32 -52.58
CA LYS A 369 -58.59 25.78 -52.75
C LYS A 369 -59.51 25.53 -51.53
N TYR A 370 -60.37 26.46 -51.14
CA TYR A 370 -61.10 27.45 -51.96
C TYR A 370 -60.64 28.89 -51.77
#